data_AF-A0A5J6FI25-F1
#
_entry.id   AF-A0A5J6FI25-F1
#
_cell.length_a   1.000
_cell.length_b   1.000
_cell.length_c   1.000
_cell.angle_alpha   90.00
_cell.angle_beta   90.00
_cell.angle_gamma   90.00
#
_symmetry.space_group_name_H-M   'P 1'
#
loop_
_entity.id
_entity.type
_entity.pdbx_description
1 polymer ?
#
loop_
_entity_poly.entity_id
_entity_poly.type
_entity_poly.pdbx_seq_one_letter_code
_entity_poly.pdbx_strand_id
1 'polypeptide(L)'
;MSERTLSPDGDWVSAGTFDLRIVRSDPIGTFRVRPTSPTEPRRFKDCDGDTWTEYEPGRVKLTARADGSTMYLGVTDNLADVVDEHGPLTEVRSDDLDPARLERTLRAYVAELDYGRHKAIQCDKDDGVDRYPDEVENFLRFWEAAA
;
A
#
# COMPACT_ATOMS: atom_id res chain seq x y z
N MET A 1 -23.29 0.03 12.32
CA MET A 1 -22.27 -0.05 11.27
C MET A 1 -22.15 -1.51 10.86
N SER A 2 -22.09 -1.84 9.57
CA SER A 2 -21.95 -3.24 9.15
C SER A 2 -20.51 -3.70 9.33
N GLU A 3 -20.33 -4.80 10.06
CA GLU A 3 -19.05 -5.49 10.17
C GLU A 3 -18.58 -5.93 8.77
N ARG A 4 -17.37 -5.51 8.37
CA ARG A 4 -16.74 -5.95 7.11
C ARG A 4 -15.69 -7.00 7.45
N THR A 5 -15.90 -8.22 6.99
CA THR A 5 -15.01 -9.34 7.26
C THR A 5 -13.83 -9.34 6.29
N LEU A 6 -12.60 -9.26 6.82
CA LEU A 6 -11.37 -9.45 6.05
C LEU A 6 -11.05 -10.94 5.96
N SER A 7 -10.75 -11.42 4.75
CA SER A 7 -10.31 -12.81 4.54
C SER A 7 -8.80 -12.87 4.30
N PRO A 8 -8.07 -13.82 4.92
CA PRO A 8 -6.65 -14.04 4.66
C PRO A 8 -6.39 -14.36 3.18
N ASP A 9 -5.42 -13.67 2.58
CA ASP A 9 -5.12 -13.66 1.14
C ASP A 9 -6.29 -13.28 0.22
N GLY A 10 -7.41 -12.85 0.79
CA GLY A 10 -8.61 -12.45 0.05
C GLY A 10 -8.42 -11.15 -0.72
N ASP A 11 -9.47 -10.77 -1.43
CA ASP A 11 -9.51 -9.51 -2.15
C ASP A 11 -9.40 -8.31 -1.21
N TRP A 12 -9.00 -7.18 -1.78
CA TRP A 12 -8.99 -5.89 -1.09
C TRP A 12 -10.41 -5.51 -0.66
N VAL A 13 -10.58 -5.20 0.62
CA VAL A 13 -11.86 -4.77 1.19
C VAL A 13 -11.81 -3.27 1.47
N SER A 14 -12.71 -2.52 0.85
CA SER A 14 -12.83 -1.09 1.07
C SER A 14 -13.30 -0.78 2.50
N ALA A 15 -12.63 0.19 3.13
CA ALA A 15 -12.85 0.72 4.47
C ALA A 15 -12.90 2.26 4.44
N GLY A 16 -13.57 2.84 3.44
CA GLY A 16 -13.70 4.29 3.29
C GLY A 16 -12.56 4.87 2.46
N THR A 17 -11.63 5.59 3.07
CA THR A 17 -10.47 6.21 2.39
C THR A 17 -9.35 5.19 2.08
N PHE A 18 -9.49 3.96 2.56
CA PHE A 18 -8.50 2.91 2.40
C PHE A 18 -9.15 1.58 1.99
N ASP A 19 -8.45 0.75 1.24
CA ASP A 19 -8.67 -0.68 1.13
C ASP A 19 -7.70 -1.45 2.04
N LEU A 20 -8.17 -2.56 2.58
CA LEU A 20 -7.43 -3.44 3.48
C LEU A 20 -7.35 -4.86 2.90
N ARG A 21 -6.22 -5.53 3.12
CA ARG A 21 -6.04 -6.96 2.81
C ARG A 21 -5.14 -7.62 3.86
N ILE A 22 -5.45 -8.86 4.24
CA ILE A 22 -4.58 -9.71 5.07
C ILE A 22 -3.67 -10.52 4.15
N VAL A 23 -2.37 -10.51 4.41
CA VAL A 23 -1.39 -11.32 3.67
C VAL A 23 -0.90 -12.45 4.55
N ARG A 24 -1.26 -13.68 4.18
CA ARG A 24 -1.02 -14.90 4.96
C ARG A 24 0.38 -15.48 4.75
N SER A 25 1.10 -15.02 3.72
CA SER A 25 2.49 -15.42 3.48
C SER A 25 3.47 -14.89 4.53
N ASP A 26 3.00 -14.07 5.47
CA ASP A 26 3.76 -13.56 6.60
C ASP A 26 3.24 -14.22 7.89
N PRO A 27 4.09 -14.93 8.67
CA PRO A 27 3.69 -15.60 9.91
C PRO A 27 3.21 -14.65 11.02
N ILE A 28 3.22 -13.34 10.79
CA ILE A 28 2.81 -12.29 11.74
C ILE A 28 1.41 -11.72 11.40
N GLY A 29 0.77 -12.16 10.32
CA GLY A 29 -0.58 -11.68 9.98
C GLY A 29 -0.60 -10.25 9.46
N THR A 30 0.31 -9.93 8.53
CA THR A 30 0.52 -8.56 8.05
C THR A 30 -0.70 -8.03 7.29
N PHE A 31 -1.27 -6.92 7.79
CA PHE A 31 -2.29 -6.14 7.10
C PHE A 31 -1.61 -5.23 6.09
N ARG A 32 -2.06 -5.30 4.83
CA ARG A 32 -1.75 -4.30 3.82
C ARG A 32 -2.90 -3.31 3.76
N VAL A 33 -2.54 -2.04 3.86
CA VAL A 33 -3.43 -0.91 3.68
C VAL A 33 -3.03 -0.23 2.37
N ARG A 34 -4.00 0.14 1.55
CA ARG A 34 -3.80 1.09 0.43
C ARG A 34 -4.94 2.11 0.47
N PRO A 35 -4.79 3.33 -0.03
CA PRO A 35 -5.93 4.20 -0.26
C PRO A 35 -6.94 3.56 -1.22
N THR A 36 -8.23 3.91 -1.17
CA THR A 36 -9.31 3.41 -2.07
C THR A 36 -9.18 3.83 -3.54
N SER A 37 -7.95 4.12 -3.99
CA SER A 37 -7.60 4.94 -5.15
C SER A 37 -8.06 6.41 -4.99
N PRO A 38 -7.14 7.39 -5.05
CA PRO A 38 -7.53 8.73 -5.41
C PRO A 38 -7.95 8.72 -6.89
N THR A 39 -8.70 9.72 -7.31
CA THR A 39 -9.07 10.07 -8.69
C THR A 39 -7.89 10.23 -9.69
N GLU A 40 -6.67 9.84 -9.32
CA GLU A 40 -5.47 9.97 -10.14
C GLU A 40 -5.14 8.67 -10.87
N PRO A 41 -4.68 8.77 -12.14
CA PRO A 41 -4.22 7.61 -12.90
C PRO A 41 -3.00 6.97 -12.22
N ARG A 42 -2.90 5.63 -12.30
CA ARG A 42 -1.78 4.87 -11.75
C ARG A 42 -0.47 5.28 -12.44
N ARG A 43 0.60 5.38 -11.68
CA ARG A 43 1.94 5.74 -12.18
C ARG A 43 2.92 4.63 -11.84
N PHE A 44 3.95 4.47 -12.64
CA PHE A 44 4.99 3.44 -12.49
C PHE A 44 6.36 4.03 -12.80
N LYS A 45 7.38 3.52 -12.13
CA LYS A 45 8.79 3.70 -12.49
C LYS A 45 9.36 2.39 -13.03
N ASP A 46 10.10 2.47 -14.12
CA ASP A 46 10.91 1.36 -14.60
C ASP A 46 12.31 1.34 -13.95
N CYS A 47 13.16 0.38 -14.35
CA CYS A 47 14.51 0.26 -13.81
C CYS A 47 15.46 1.37 -14.28
N ASP A 48 15.14 2.03 -15.40
CA ASP A 48 15.89 3.19 -15.89
C ASP A 48 15.53 4.46 -15.10
N GLY A 49 14.44 4.41 -14.34
CA GLY A 49 13.91 5.49 -13.52
C GLY A 49 12.91 6.40 -14.25
N ASP A 50 12.54 6.03 -15.48
CA ASP A 50 11.54 6.72 -16.29
C ASP A 50 10.14 6.46 -15.70
N THR A 51 9.23 7.44 -15.84
CA THR A 51 7.90 7.42 -15.22
C THR A 51 6.79 7.25 -16.25
N TRP A 52 6.02 6.19 -16.08
CA TRP A 52 4.91 5.78 -16.94
C TRP A 52 3.57 5.99 -16.24
N THR A 53 2.60 6.61 -16.91
CA THR A 53 1.24 6.84 -16.37
C THR A 53 0.22 5.99 -17.12
N GLU A 54 -0.58 5.21 -16.39
CA GLU A 54 -1.67 4.40 -16.93
C GLU A 54 -2.84 5.29 -17.35
N TYR A 55 -3.27 5.19 -18.60
CA TYR A 55 -4.42 5.97 -19.11
C TYR A 55 -5.61 5.07 -19.50
N GLU A 56 -5.36 3.78 -19.71
CA GLU A 56 -6.37 2.71 -19.82
C GLU A 56 -5.81 1.46 -19.14
N PRO A 57 -6.64 0.52 -18.66
CA PRO A 57 -6.15 -0.69 -18.02
C PRO A 57 -5.12 -1.44 -18.87
N GLY A 58 -3.87 -1.53 -18.37
CA GLY A 58 -2.75 -2.18 -19.06
C GLY A 58 -2.06 -1.34 -20.14
N ARG A 59 -2.49 -0.10 -20.38
CA ARG A 59 -1.89 0.86 -21.33
C ARG A 59 -1.27 2.02 -20.59
N VAL A 60 0.02 2.26 -20.84
CA VAL A 60 0.81 3.27 -20.16
C VAL A 60 1.41 4.27 -21.14
N LYS A 61 1.66 5.48 -20.67
CA LYS A 61 2.29 6.56 -21.41
C LYS A 61 3.53 7.05 -20.68
N LEU A 62 4.64 7.21 -21.38
CA LEU A 62 5.85 7.80 -20.81
C LEU A 62 5.58 9.29 -20.52
N THR A 63 5.71 9.68 -19.25
CA THR A 63 5.33 11.02 -18.76
C THR A 63 6.48 11.81 -18.15
N ALA A 64 7.54 11.15 -17.70
CA ALA A 64 8.78 11.79 -17.30
C ALA A 64 9.96 10.85 -17.56
N ARG A 65 11.13 11.41 -17.87
CA ARG A 65 12.38 10.66 -17.96
C ARG A 65 13.28 10.93 -16.76
N ALA A 66 14.07 9.93 -16.36
CA ALA A 66 14.99 10.02 -15.24
C ALA A 66 16.04 11.12 -15.44
N ASP A 67 16.48 11.32 -16.68
CA ASP A 67 17.46 12.34 -17.08
C ASP A 67 16.84 13.74 -17.28
N GLY A 68 15.52 13.88 -17.10
CA GLY A 68 14.78 15.13 -17.31
C GLY A 68 14.61 15.52 -18.78
N SER A 69 15.02 14.67 -19.73
CA SER A 69 14.84 14.92 -21.15
C SER A 69 13.37 14.80 -21.58
N THR A 70 13.00 15.49 -22.66
CA THR A 70 11.67 15.43 -23.26
C THR A 70 11.58 14.43 -24.41
N MET A 71 12.69 13.75 -24.72
CA MET A 71 12.75 12.77 -25.80
C MET A 71 11.80 11.61 -25.48
N TYR A 72 10.99 11.18 -26.46
CA TYR A 72 10.01 10.08 -26.32
C TYR A 72 8.88 10.30 -25.29
N LEU A 73 8.79 11.44 -24.62
CA LEU A 73 7.62 11.74 -23.79
C LEU A 73 6.34 11.67 -24.62
N GLY A 74 5.32 11.05 -24.06
CA GLY A 74 4.03 10.82 -24.72
C GLY A 74 3.95 9.51 -25.53
N VAL A 75 5.05 8.78 -25.71
CA VAL A 75 5.02 7.41 -26.25
C VAL A 75 4.14 6.53 -25.37
N THR A 76 3.33 5.70 -26.01
CA THR A 76 2.39 4.80 -25.36
C THR A 76 2.79 3.36 -25.61
N ASP A 77 2.61 2.53 -24.60
CA ASP A 77 2.88 1.10 -24.72
C ASP A 77 1.99 0.27 -23.78
N ASN A 78 2.10 -1.04 -23.88
CA ASN A 78 1.49 -1.99 -22.97
C ASN A 78 2.39 -2.21 -21.76
N LEU A 79 1.77 -2.39 -20.60
CA LEU A 79 2.52 -2.62 -19.37
C LEU A 79 3.44 -3.85 -19.43
N ALA A 80 3.05 -4.88 -20.19
CA ALA A 80 3.86 -6.07 -20.41
C ALA A 80 5.13 -5.80 -21.24
N ASP A 81 5.01 -4.97 -22.29
CA ASP A 81 6.11 -4.66 -23.20
C ASP A 81 7.13 -3.75 -22.51
N VAL A 82 6.66 -2.77 -21.73
CA VAL A 82 7.54 -1.94 -20.87
C VAL A 82 8.31 -2.80 -19.85
N VAL A 83 7.67 -3.83 -19.29
CA VAL A 83 8.34 -4.75 -18.35
C VAL A 83 9.42 -5.60 -19.05
N ASP A 84 9.16 -6.03 -20.28
CA ASP A 84 10.12 -6.82 -21.05
C ASP A 84 11.35 -5.98 -21.45
N GLU A 85 11.13 -4.74 -21.88
CA GLU A 85 12.20 -3.85 -22.35
C GLU A 85 12.98 -3.18 -21.21
N HIS A 86 12.30 -2.74 -20.15
CA HIS A 86 12.87 -1.91 -19.08
C HIS A 86 12.91 -2.59 -17.72
N GLY A 87 12.50 -3.85 -17.62
CA GLY A 87 12.49 -4.62 -16.38
C GLY A 87 11.28 -4.32 -15.47
N PRO A 88 11.27 -4.86 -14.24
CA PRO A 88 10.11 -4.78 -13.36
C PRO A 88 9.70 -3.35 -13.04
N LEU A 89 8.40 -3.07 -13.14
CA LEU A 89 7.82 -1.78 -12.81
C LEU A 89 7.50 -1.65 -11.32
N THR A 90 7.83 -0.50 -10.75
CA THR A 90 7.45 -0.11 -9.38
C THR A 90 6.32 0.91 -9.44
N GLU A 91 5.15 0.59 -8.90
CA GLU A 91 4.02 1.53 -8.84
C GLU A 91 4.37 2.76 -7.99
N VAL A 92 4.38 3.94 -8.61
CA VAL A 92 4.46 5.24 -7.95
C VAL A 92 3.09 5.54 -7.39
N ARG A 93 2.95 5.34 -6.09
CA ARG A 93 1.76 5.75 -5.37
C ARG A 93 1.87 7.23 -5.07
N SER A 94 0.86 8.02 -5.45
CA SER A 94 0.70 9.43 -5.06
C SER A 94 0.37 9.58 -3.57
N ASP A 95 0.67 8.57 -2.76
CA ASP A 95 0.41 8.60 -1.33
C ASP A 95 1.39 9.63 -0.74
N ASP A 96 0.97 10.89 -0.70
CA ASP A 96 1.47 11.93 0.20
C ASP A 96 1.18 11.49 1.65
N LEU A 97 1.69 10.32 2.03
CA LEU A 97 1.99 10.05 3.42
C LEU A 97 3.14 11.00 3.73
N ASP A 98 2.82 12.18 4.28
CA ASP A 98 3.82 13.04 4.88
C ASP A 98 4.73 12.15 5.74
N PRO A 99 6.01 11.95 5.35
CA PRO A 99 6.89 11.02 6.03
C PRO A 99 7.00 11.35 7.52
N ALA A 100 6.90 12.64 7.88
CA ALA A 100 6.94 13.10 9.26
C ALA A 100 5.65 12.76 10.02
N ARG A 101 4.49 12.79 9.37
CA ARG A 101 3.22 12.33 9.97
C ARG A 101 3.22 10.81 10.14
N LEU A 102 3.65 10.06 9.14
CA LEU A 102 3.77 8.61 9.22
C LEU A 102 4.74 8.18 10.32
N GLU A 103 5.90 8.83 10.42
CA GLU A 103 6.85 8.56 11.49
C GLU A 103 6.25 8.86 12.88
N ARG A 104 5.55 9.99 13.05
CA ARG A 104 4.87 10.34 14.31
C ARG A 104 3.80 9.31 14.69
N THR A 105 2.97 8.91 13.73
CA THR A 105 1.94 7.88 13.93
C THR A 105 2.55 6.55 14.31
N LEU A 106 3.59 6.10 13.60
CA LEU A 106 4.28 4.83 13.91
C LEU A 106 4.93 4.86 15.29
N ARG A 107 5.59 5.96 15.66
CA ARG A 107 6.18 6.12 17.00
C ARG A 107 5.12 6.11 18.09
N ALA A 108 4.00 6.81 17.90
CA ALA A 108 2.91 6.84 18.87
C ALA A 108 2.23 5.47 19.01
N TYR A 109 1.98 4.80 17.88
CA TYR A 109 1.45 3.45 17.85
C TYR A 109 2.39 2.49 18.58
N VAL A 110 3.68 2.43 18.20
CA VAL A 110 4.71 1.57 18.83
C VAL A 110 4.90 1.86 20.32
N ALA A 111 4.82 3.11 20.75
CA ALA A 111 4.93 3.48 22.16
C ALA A 111 3.76 2.97 23.01
N GLU A 112 2.58 2.82 22.40
CA GLU A 112 1.36 2.31 23.03
C GLU A 112 1.20 0.79 22.87
N LEU A 113 2.01 0.16 22.00
CA LEU A 113 2.17 -1.29 21.96
C LEU A 113 2.86 -1.73 23.26
N ASP A 114 2.06 -2.05 24.28
CA ASP A 114 2.55 -2.79 25.45
C ASP A 114 3.12 -4.14 24.96
N TYR A 115 4.44 -4.28 25.07
CA TYR A 115 5.18 -5.49 24.69
C TYR A 115 4.59 -6.75 25.34
N GLY A 116 4.08 -6.65 26.57
CA GLY A 116 3.42 -7.76 27.27
C GLY A 116 2.06 -8.13 26.67
N ARG A 117 1.31 -7.13 26.21
CA ARG A 117 -0.01 -7.31 25.57
C ARG A 117 0.13 -7.87 24.15
N HIS A 118 1.09 -7.39 23.36
CA HIS A 118 1.37 -7.95 22.03
C HIS A 118 1.91 -9.37 22.07
N LYS A 119 2.74 -9.71 23.06
CA LYS A 119 3.21 -11.08 23.23
C LYS A 119 2.07 -12.04 23.59
N ALA A 120 1.01 -11.57 24.24
CA ALA A 120 -0.19 -12.36 24.53
C ALA A 120 -1.17 -12.44 23.35
N ILE A 121 -1.07 -11.53 22.38
CA ILE A 121 -1.86 -11.53 21.12
C ILE A 121 -1.13 -12.31 20.02
N GLN A 122 0.19 -12.51 20.13
CA GLN A 122 0.97 -13.43 19.29
C GLN A 122 0.51 -14.88 19.49
N CYS A 123 -0.43 -15.30 18.65
CA CYS A 123 -0.71 -16.67 18.22
C CYS A 123 -0.56 -17.75 19.31
N ASP A 124 -1.66 -18.03 20.04
CA ASP A 124 -1.81 -19.38 20.58
C ASP A 124 -1.85 -20.34 19.38
N LYS A 125 -0.90 -21.27 19.33
CA LYS A 125 -0.58 -22.14 18.17
C LYS A 125 -1.75 -22.98 17.61
N ASP A 126 -2.93 -22.90 18.19
CA ASP A 126 -3.99 -23.90 18.02
C ASP A 126 -5.13 -23.50 17.06
N ASP A 127 -5.30 -22.23 16.67
CA ASP A 127 -6.35 -21.84 15.69
C ASP A 127 -5.84 -21.12 14.42
N GLY A 128 -4.63 -20.54 14.43
CA GLY A 128 -4.04 -19.86 13.27
C GLY A 128 -4.84 -18.65 12.79
N VAL A 129 -5.67 -18.07 13.65
CA VAL A 129 -6.47 -16.88 13.34
C VAL A 129 -5.80 -15.66 13.96
N ASP A 130 -5.28 -14.80 13.08
CA ASP A 130 -4.74 -13.50 13.42
C ASP A 130 -5.85 -12.59 13.99
N ARG A 131 -5.89 -12.44 15.31
CA ARG A 131 -6.85 -11.57 16.02
C ARG A 131 -6.31 -10.14 16.11
N TYR A 132 -6.26 -9.47 14.96
CA TYR A 132 -5.85 -8.07 14.82
C TYR A 132 -6.98 -7.09 14.40
N PRO A 133 -8.30 -7.38 14.53
CA PRO A 133 -9.32 -6.44 14.05
C PRO A 133 -9.24 -5.07 14.76
N ASP A 134 -8.83 -5.05 16.02
CA ASP A 134 -8.73 -3.83 16.85
C ASP A 134 -7.46 -3.00 16.55
N GLU A 135 -6.44 -3.61 15.95
CA GLU A 135 -5.15 -2.95 15.68
C GLU A 135 -5.24 -1.96 14.53
N VAL A 136 -6.09 -2.25 13.54
CA VAL A 136 -6.38 -1.34 12.43
C VAL A 136 -7.08 -0.08 12.95
N GLU A 137 -8.06 -0.23 13.84
CA GLU A 137 -8.75 0.92 14.46
C GLU A 137 -7.80 1.73 15.35
N ASN A 138 -6.90 1.07 16.10
CA ASN A 138 -5.88 1.75 16.90
C ASN A 138 -4.91 2.54 16.02
N PHE A 139 -4.38 1.96 14.94
CA PHE A 139 -3.50 2.66 14.01
C PHE A 139 -4.19 3.88 13.40
N LEU A 140 -5.45 3.74 12.95
CA LEU A 140 -6.24 4.85 12.40
C LEU A 140 -6.43 5.98 13.43
N ARG A 141 -6.66 5.65 14.71
CA ARG A 141 -6.74 6.64 15.79
C ARG A 141 -5.44 7.44 15.94
N PHE A 142 -4.27 6.78 15.90
CA PHE A 142 -2.98 7.48 15.96
C PHE A 142 -2.68 8.28 14.70
N TRP A 143 -3.16 7.83 13.54
CA TRP A 143 -3.05 8.55 12.28
C TRP A 143 -3.85 9.86 12.29
N GLU A 144 -5.08 9.83 12.80
CA GLU A 144 -5.92 11.01 12.98
C GLU A 144 -5.32 11.99 14.00
N ALA A 145 -4.76 11.48 15.10
CA ALA A 145 -4.12 12.31 16.14
C ALA A 145 -2.78 12.95 15.73
N ALA A 146 -2.12 12.43 14.69
CA ALA A 146 -0.83 12.94 14.22
C ALA A 146 -0.95 14.06 13.16
N ALA A 147 -2.18 14.51 12.84
CA ALA A 147 -2.46 15.60 11.92
C ALA A 147 -1.82 16.93 12.36
#